data_AF-A0AAV0LVV4-F1
#
_entry.id   AF-A0AAV0LVV4-F1
#
_cell.length_a   1.000
_cell.length_b   1.000
_cell.length_c   1.000
_cell.angle_alpha   90.00
_cell.angle_beta   90.00
_cell.angle_gamma   90.00
#
_symmetry.space_group_name_H-M   'P 1'
#
loop_
_entity.id
_entity.type
_entity.pdbx_description
1 polymer ?
#
loop_
_entity_poly.entity_id
_entity_poly.type
_entity_poly.pdbx_seq_one_letter_code
_entity_poly.pdbx_strand_id
1 'polypeptide(L)' 'MKRFVVPISYLNHPMFGELLDMAEAEFGFHHSMGALTLPCDEDSFLHLISSPAF' A
#
# COMPACT_ATOMS: atom_id res chain seq x y z
N MET A 1 -12.23 5.72 12.78
CA MET A 1 -11.19 5.75 11.72
C MET A 1 -9.96 6.45 12.27
N LYS A 2 -8.85 5.72 12.39
CA LYS A 2 -7.54 6.32 12.70
C LYS A 2 -6.77 6.45 11.39
N ARG A 3 -6.02 7.54 11.25
CA ARG A 3 -5.12 7.74 10.11
C ARG A 3 -3.70 7.55 10.60
N PHE A 4 -2.98 6.66 9.93
CA PHE A 4 -1.57 6.43 10.16
C PHE A 4 -0.79 7.02 8.99
N VAL A 5 0.28 7.75 9.28
CA VAL A 5 1.22 8.22 8.28
C VAL A 5 2.46 7.37 8.45
N VAL A 6 2.81 6.63 7.40
CA VAL A 6 3.98 5.73 7.39
C VAL A 6 4.95 6.15 6.30
N PRO A 7 6.25 5.90 6.47
CA PRO A 7 7.23 6.04 5.40
C PRO A 7 6.83 5.23 4.16
N ILE A 8 7.13 5.76 2.97
CA ILE A 8 6.84 5.06 1.71
C ILE A 8 7.69 3.79 1.52
N SER A 9 8.79 3.66 2.26
CA SER A 9 9.69 2.50 2.24
C SER A 9 9.00 1.19 2.60
N TYR A 10 7.92 1.22 3.39
CA TYR A 10 7.12 0.04 3.72
C TYR A 10 6.42 -0.58 2.50
N LEU A 11 6.25 0.18 1.40
CA LEU A 11 5.67 -0.27 0.13
C LEU A 11 6.74 -0.55 -0.93
N ASN A 12 8.03 -0.56 -0.57
CA ASN A 12 9.15 -0.72 -1.50
C ASN A 12 9.54 -2.20 -1.73
N HIS A 13 8.55 -3.07 -1.91
CA HIS A 13 8.80 -4.45 -2.29
C HIS A 13 8.73 -4.57 -3.83
N PRO A 14 9.74 -5.14 -4.53
CA PRO A 14 9.75 -5.22 -6.00
C PRO A 14 8.47 -5.81 -6.61
N MET A 15 7.99 -6.92 -6.02
CA MET A 15 6.74 -7.56 -6.44
C MET A 15 5.51 -6.66 -6.27
N PHE A 16 5.51 -5.75 -5.29
CA PHE A 16 4.41 -4.79 -5.13
C PHE A 16 4.43 -3.76 -6.27
N GLY A 17 5.61 -3.32 -6.69
CA GLY A 17 5.77 -2.48 -7.89
C GLY A 17 5.25 -3.16 -9.15
N GLU A 18 5.64 -4.41 -9.41
CA GLU A 18 5.15 -5.17 -10.58
C GLU A 18 3.62 -5.32 -10.58
N LEU A 19 3.01 -5.54 -9.41
CA LEU A 19 1.56 -5.57 -9.27
C LEU A 19 0.90 -4.23 -9.62
N LEU A 20 1.51 -3.11 -9.24
CA LEU A 20 1.02 -1.77 -9.58
C LEU A 20 1.15 -1.50 -11.08
N ASP A 21 2.26 -1.89 -11.70
CA ASP A 21 2.47 -1.74 -13.14
C ASP A 21 1.44 -2.54 -13.95
N MET A 22 1.14 -3.77 -13.51
CA MET A 22 0.08 -4.59 -14.12
C MET A 22 -1.31 -3.96 -13.94
N ALA A 23 -1.61 -3.46 -12.74
CA ALA A 23 -2.88 -2.80 -12.48
C ALA A 23 -3.03 -1.51 -13.30
N GLU A 24 -1.97 -0.73 -13.47
CA GLU A 24 -1.94 0.43 -14.36
C GLU A 24 -2.21 0.00 -15.82
N ALA A 25 -1.54 -1.05 -16.31
CA ALA A 25 -1.71 -1.51 -17.68
C ALA A 25 -3.16 -1.95 -17.98
N GLU A 26 -3.84 -2.55 -17.00
CA GLU A 26 -5.21 -3.05 -17.18
C GLU A 26 -6.30 -1.99 -16.93
N PHE A 27 -6.11 -1.13 -15.93
CA PHE A 27 -7.16 -0.19 -15.47
C PHE A 27 -6.83 1.29 -15.74
N GLY A 28 -5.59 1.60 -16.10
CA GLY A 28 -5.07 2.97 -16.21
C GLY A 28 -5.04 3.71 -14.86
N PHE A 29 -4.80 5.02 -14.91
CA PHE A 29 -4.77 5.88 -13.72
C PHE A 29 -6.10 6.56 -13.39
N HIS A 30 -7.19 6.20 -14.07
CA HIS A 30 -8.46 6.92 -13.95
C HIS A 30 -9.27 6.46 -12.72
N HIS A 31 -8.70 6.63 -11.54
CA HIS A 31 -9.35 6.30 -10.28
C HIS A 31 -10.01 7.55 -9.66
N SER A 32 -11.32 7.51 -9.47
CA SER A 32 -12.14 8.65 -8.99
C SER A 32 -11.69 9.23 -7.65
N MET A 33 -11.05 8.44 -6.79
CA MET A 33 -10.52 8.86 -5.50
C MET A 33 -9.02 9.25 -5.53
N GLY A 34 -8.31 9.01 -6.64
CA GLY A 34 -6.88 9.32 -6.78
C GLY A 34 -5.94 8.60 -5.79
N ALA A 35 -6.47 7.70 -4.96
CA ALA A 35 -5.74 7.01 -3.91
C ALA A 35 -6.01 5.50 -3.99
N LEU A 36 -4.94 4.71 -3.85
CA LEU A 36 -5.03 3.26 -3.69
C LEU A 36 -5.59 2.94 -2.30
N THR A 37 -6.67 2.16 -2.25
CA THR A 37 -7.23 1.67 -0.99
C THR A 37 -7.01 0.16 -0.91
N LEU A 38 -6.23 -0.28 0.06
CA LEU A 38 -5.97 -1.69 0.30
C LEU A 38 -6.78 -2.14 1.52
N PRO A 39 -7.65 -3.17 1.40
CA PRO A 39 -8.26 -3.76 2.57
C PRO A 39 -7.16 -4.37 3.45
N CYS A 40 -7.10 -3.94 4.70
CA CYS A 40 -6.10 -4.41 5.64
C CYS A 40 -6.74 -4.48 7.03
N ASP A 41 -6.35 -5.50 7.78
CA ASP A 41 -6.71 -5.64 9.19
C ASP A 41 -5.85 -4.68 10.05
N GLU A 42 -6.47 -3.95 10.99
CA GLU A 42 -5.78 -2.91 11.77
C GLU A 42 -4.66 -3.50 12.62
N ASP A 43 -4.89 -4.65 13.26
CA ASP A 43 -3.89 -5.30 14.12
C ASP A 43 -2.71 -5.80 13.29
N SER A 44 -2.99 -6.42 12.13
CA SER A 44 -1.96 -6.85 11.17
C SER A 44 -1.11 -5.68 10.68
N PHE A 45 -1.73 -4.53 10.38
CA PHE A 45 -1.01 -3.32 9.99
C PHE A 45 -0.12 -2.79 11.12
N LEU A 46 -0.63 -2.72 12.35
CA LEU A 46 0.12 -2.26 13.51
C LEU A 46 1.33 -3.17 13.82
N HIS A 47 1.17 -4.49 13.68
CA HIS A 47 2.26 -5.45 13.80
C HIS A 47 3.34 -5.24 12.72
N LEU A 48 2.94 -4.97 11.47
CA LEU A 48 3.87 -4.71 10.38
C LEU A 48 4.72 -3.46 10.62
N ILE A 49 4.09 -2.36 11.04
CA ILE A 49 4.78 -1.07 11.21
C ILE A 49 5.59 -0.96 12.50
N SER A 50 5.35 -1.84 13.48
CA SER A 50 6.08 -1.88 14.75
C SER A 50 7.30 -2.81 14.72
N SER A 51 7.47 -3.60 13.66
CA SER A 51 8.63 -4.47 13.48
C SER A 51 9.87 -3.66 13.11
N PRO A 52 11.05 -3.92 13.74
CA PRO A 52 12.30 -3.22 13.44
C PRO A 52 12.94 -3.60 12.09
N ALA A 53 12.24 -4.39 11.27
CA ALA A 53 12.71 -4.82 9.95
C ALA A 53 12.44 -3.79 8.83
N PHE A 54 11.94 -2.61 9.16
CA PHE A 54 11.79 -1.44 8.29
C PHE A 54 12.31 -0.18 8.96
#